data_AF-A0A1Q5CZK9-F1
#
_entry.id   AF-A0A1Q5CZK9-F1
#
_cell.length_a   1.000
_cell.length_b   1.000
_cell.length_c   1.000
_cell.angle_alpha   90.00
_cell.angle_beta   90.00
_cell.angle_gamma   90.00
#
_symmetry.space_group_name_H-M   'P 1'
#
loop_
_entity.id
_entity.type
_entity.pdbx_description
1 polymer ?
#
loop_
_entity_poly.entity_id
_entity_poly.type
_entity_poly.pdbx_seq_one_letter_code
_entity_poly.pdbx_strand_id
1 'polypeptide(L)'
;MWGVFVSGETTGYDAVRTEELQGREGVRKRPGMWVGSTGERGLHEMVFQVIGRAVNHALAGRGGGAVDVTLTPDGGVRVSDNGSVAAARDTGGTGLEALLTSMPVAIEAGRPLVYMGHGCAGGELFVANVLSSRLTAEARCGGTRRVQEFARGVAVAPPAAMGPAAGSGTTVTFWPDPEIFETTRCSFSQLEERFRQVAFLNRGLGLSLTDERPGGGSRAVSFRFPGGVRECVAALGAETGTALQADVIGFEREDPRMAGTMEVALLWSGSHQERIRGFANSRATRQGGTHVDGFRDGVAAVVTAYARARGLPDVEGDSWADRICEGLTAVVSVKLERPEYLGATCELLGNPEVRDCVAEAVREHLGAWLGDRPTYAAQVLDRILRNVPRD
;
A
#
# COMPACT_ATOMS: atom_id res chain seq x y z
N MET A 1 39.01 33.67 -8.34
CA MET A 1 39.10 35.06 -8.82
C MET A 1 38.16 35.23 -10.00
N TRP A 2 36.91 35.56 -9.71
CA TRP A 2 35.82 36.01 -10.60
C TRP A 2 34.86 36.69 -9.61
N GLY A 3 34.50 37.97 -9.62
CA GLY A 3 34.46 39.00 -10.64
C GLY A 3 33.17 39.78 -10.33
N VAL A 4 33.23 40.70 -9.36
CA VAL A 4 32.09 41.50 -8.91
C VAL A 4 31.79 42.57 -9.94
N PHE A 5 30.60 42.53 -10.54
CA PHE A 5 30.01 43.66 -11.25
C PHE A 5 28.86 44.21 -10.40
N VAL A 6 29.00 45.44 -9.94
CA VAL A 6 27.93 46.26 -9.38
C VAL A 6 27.71 47.41 -10.37
N SER A 7 26.52 47.48 -10.95
CA SER A 7 25.98 48.70 -11.53
C SER A 7 24.63 48.96 -10.87
N GLY A 8 24.55 50.10 -10.17
CA GLY A 8 23.41 50.47 -9.35
C GLY A 8 22.20 50.89 -10.16
N GLU A 9 21.06 50.30 -9.81
CA GLU A 9 19.77 50.98 -9.78
C GLU A 9 19.11 50.57 -8.46
N THR A 10 19.02 51.52 -7.53
CA THR A 10 18.24 51.43 -6.31
C THR A 10 16.76 51.44 -6.65
N THR A 11 16.24 50.30 -7.08
CA THR A 11 14.82 49.96 -6.89
C THR A 11 14.75 49.13 -5.61
N GLY A 12 13.92 49.56 -4.67
CA GLY A 12 13.70 48.85 -3.42
C GLY A 12 13.30 47.42 -3.71
N TYR A 13 14.26 46.51 -3.56
CA TYR A 13 14.00 45.11 -3.32
C TYR A 13 13.38 45.07 -1.92
N ASP A 14 12.08 45.40 -1.86
CA ASP A 14 11.23 44.97 -0.76
C ASP A 14 11.53 43.49 -0.60
N ALA A 15 12.12 43.15 0.54
CA ALA A 15 12.42 41.78 0.89
C ALA A 15 11.16 40.98 0.61
N VAL A 16 11.18 40.17 -0.44
CA VAL A 16 10.12 39.20 -0.72
C VAL A 16 9.92 38.50 0.60
N ARG A 17 8.78 38.73 1.24
CA ARG A 17 8.42 38.11 2.50
C ARG A 17 8.38 36.61 2.23
N THR A 18 9.51 35.95 2.42
CA THR A 18 9.58 34.50 2.49
C THR A 18 8.91 34.14 3.80
N GLU A 19 7.58 34.06 3.80
CA GLU A 19 6.86 33.40 4.88
C GLU A 19 7.32 31.95 4.88
N GLU A 20 8.19 31.62 5.82
CA GLU A 20 8.58 30.25 6.08
C GLU A 20 7.36 29.55 6.69
N LEU A 21 6.56 28.92 5.82
CA LEU A 21 5.37 28.17 6.19
C LEU A 21 5.78 26.85 6.86
N GLN A 22 6.31 26.93 8.07
CA GLN A 22 6.65 25.76 8.87
C GLN A 22 5.46 25.28 9.70
N GLY A 23 5.35 23.96 9.86
CA GLY A 23 4.36 23.34 10.74
C GLY A 23 2.91 23.45 10.26
N ARG A 24 2.00 23.62 11.22
CA ARG A 24 0.55 23.50 11.05
C ARG A 24 -0.04 24.49 10.03
N GLU A 25 0.39 25.74 10.08
CA GLU A 25 -0.11 26.78 9.17
C GLU A 25 0.26 26.49 7.71
N GLY A 26 1.48 25.97 7.49
CA GLY A 26 1.91 25.54 6.16
C GLY A 26 1.07 24.39 5.60
N VAL A 27 0.75 23.39 6.42
CA VAL A 27 -0.13 22.27 6.03
C VAL A 27 -1.53 22.77 5.64
N ARG A 28 -2.16 23.65 6.45
CA ARG A 28 -3.50 24.18 6.14
C ARG A 28 -3.51 25.13 4.94
N LYS A 29 -2.46 25.92 4.73
CA LYS A 29 -2.35 26.84 3.59
C LYS A 29 -2.06 26.10 2.27
N ARG A 30 -1.42 24.92 2.33
CA ARG A 30 -1.07 24.11 1.15
C ARG A 30 -1.40 22.62 1.35
N PRO A 31 -2.68 22.26 1.56
CA PRO A 31 -3.09 20.87 1.85
C PRO A 31 -2.75 19.91 0.70
N GLY A 32 -2.84 20.37 -0.55
CA GLY A 32 -2.50 19.56 -1.73
C GLY A 32 -1.05 19.04 -1.75
N MET A 33 -0.11 19.67 -1.04
CA MET A 33 1.26 19.18 -0.91
C MET A 33 1.33 17.87 -0.10
N TRP A 34 0.38 17.65 0.82
CA TRP A 34 0.38 16.55 1.78
C TRP A 34 -0.57 15.43 1.41
N VAL A 35 -1.70 15.78 0.79
CA VAL A 35 -2.76 14.83 0.40
C VAL A 35 -3.05 14.84 -1.10
N GLY A 36 -2.24 15.55 -1.89
CA GLY A 36 -2.33 15.63 -3.35
C GLY A 36 -3.43 16.57 -3.88
N SER A 37 -4.59 16.65 -3.23
CA SER A 37 -5.71 17.52 -3.63
C SER A 37 -6.63 17.82 -2.44
N THR A 38 -7.60 18.73 -2.60
CA THR A 38 -8.67 19.01 -1.61
C THR A 38 -10.02 18.41 -1.99
N GLY A 39 -10.09 17.76 -3.16
CA GLY A 39 -11.26 17.00 -3.60
C GLY A 39 -11.32 15.60 -2.96
N GLU A 40 -12.20 14.75 -3.49
CA GLU A 40 -12.45 13.40 -2.97
C GLU A 40 -11.18 12.54 -2.86
N ARG A 41 -10.27 12.62 -3.85
CA ARG A 41 -9.00 11.88 -3.83
C ARG A 41 -8.14 12.25 -2.63
N GLY A 42 -8.05 13.53 -2.29
CA GLY A 42 -7.25 14.01 -1.16
C GLY A 42 -7.84 13.65 0.19
N LEU A 43 -9.18 13.65 0.29
CA LEU A 43 -9.87 13.14 1.46
C LEU A 43 -9.52 11.66 1.70
N HIS A 44 -9.63 10.82 0.67
CA HIS A 44 -9.29 9.40 0.78
C HIS A 44 -7.81 9.19 1.09
N GLU A 45 -6.92 10.00 0.50
CA GLU A 45 -5.48 9.95 0.81
C GLU A 45 -5.22 10.19 2.31
N MET A 46 -5.82 11.23 2.91
CA MET A 46 -5.71 11.47 4.36
C MET A 46 -6.21 10.26 5.17
N VAL A 47 -7.34 9.69 4.78
CA VAL A 47 -7.92 8.52 5.45
C VAL A 47 -7.00 7.31 5.34
N PHE A 48 -6.46 7.04 4.15
CA PHE A 48 -5.52 5.96 3.91
C PHE A 48 -4.23 6.13 4.70
N GLN A 49 -3.72 7.35 4.86
CA GLN A 49 -2.54 7.62 5.69
C GLN A 49 -2.76 7.20 7.15
N VAL A 50 -3.89 7.60 7.75
CA VAL A 50 -4.23 7.20 9.14
C VAL A 50 -4.38 5.68 9.27
N ILE A 51 -5.06 5.05 8.31
CA ILE A 51 -5.25 3.59 8.30
C ILE A 51 -3.92 2.86 8.07
N GLY A 52 -3.06 3.35 7.18
CA GLY A 52 -1.74 2.77 6.92
C GLY A 52 -0.89 2.73 8.17
N ARG A 53 -0.91 3.81 8.97
CA ARG A 53 -0.25 3.86 10.27
C ARG A 53 -0.83 2.80 11.23
N ALA A 54 -2.16 2.67 11.31
CA ALA A 54 -2.82 1.65 12.12
C ALA A 54 -2.46 0.21 11.66
N VAL A 55 -2.40 -0.04 10.35
CA VAL A 55 -2.00 -1.33 9.77
C VAL A 55 -0.55 -1.65 10.11
N ASN A 56 0.38 -0.71 9.93
CA ASN A 56 1.79 -0.90 10.28
C ASN A 56 1.97 -1.16 11.78
N HIS A 57 1.17 -0.50 12.60
CA HIS A 57 1.16 -0.71 14.04
C HIS A 57 0.60 -2.08 14.44
N ALA A 58 -0.46 -2.54 13.79
CA ALA A 58 -1.03 -3.86 14.00
C ALA A 58 -0.07 -4.97 13.53
N LEU A 59 0.59 -4.79 12.39
CA LEU A 59 1.60 -5.71 11.85
C LEU A 59 2.92 -5.70 12.63
N ALA A 60 3.21 -4.64 13.39
CA ALA A 60 4.33 -4.56 14.32
C ALA A 60 4.27 -5.58 15.47
N GLY A 61 3.06 -6.01 15.82
CA GLY A 61 2.82 -6.91 16.95
C GLY A 61 3.20 -8.36 16.66
N ARG A 62 3.09 -9.22 17.68
CA ARG A 62 3.26 -10.67 17.51
C ARG A 62 1.98 -11.29 16.91
N GLY A 63 1.94 -11.42 15.58
CA GLY A 63 1.01 -12.27 14.83
C GLY A 63 -0.44 -11.77 14.70
N GLY A 64 -0.88 -11.46 13.46
CA GLY A 64 -2.28 -11.20 13.12
C GLY A 64 -2.82 -9.84 13.61
N GLY A 65 -2.50 -8.78 12.88
CA GLY A 65 -3.05 -7.45 13.14
C GLY A 65 -4.53 -7.35 12.74
N ALA A 66 -5.31 -6.59 13.51
CA ALA A 66 -6.68 -6.24 13.17
C ALA A 66 -6.82 -4.71 13.18
N VAL A 67 -7.40 -4.16 12.12
CA VAL A 67 -7.76 -2.75 12.05
C VAL A 67 -9.24 -2.63 11.71
N ASP A 68 -9.96 -1.91 12.56
CA ASP A 68 -11.38 -1.64 12.41
C ASP A 68 -11.58 -0.18 12.01
N VAL A 69 -12.30 0.04 10.90
CA VAL A 69 -12.63 1.37 10.41
C VAL A 69 -14.14 1.58 10.42
N THR A 70 -14.56 2.71 10.97
CA THR A 70 -15.98 3.08 11.05
C THR A 70 -16.19 4.47 10.48
N LEU A 71 -17.12 4.60 9.52
CA LEU A 71 -17.67 5.87 9.08
C LEU A 71 -18.81 6.25 10.02
N THR A 72 -18.59 7.23 10.88
CA THR A 72 -19.49 7.54 12.00
C THR A 72 -20.74 8.30 11.54
N PRO A 73 -21.85 8.28 12.31
CA PRO A 73 -23.11 8.94 11.93
C PRO A 73 -22.97 10.45 11.68
N ASP A 74 -22.05 11.09 12.38
CA ASP A 74 -21.76 12.53 12.33
C ASP A 74 -20.69 12.90 11.27
N GLY A 75 -20.33 11.96 10.39
CA GLY A 75 -19.44 12.21 9.25
C GLY A 75 -17.95 12.12 9.57
N GLY A 76 -17.58 11.58 10.73
CA GLY A 76 -16.19 11.28 11.09
C GLY A 76 -15.73 9.92 10.57
N VAL A 77 -14.42 9.69 10.69
CA VAL A 77 -13.78 8.40 10.43
C VAL A 77 -13.07 7.96 11.70
N ARG A 78 -13.46 6.80 12.22
CA ARG A 78 -12.80 6.14 13.36
C ARG A 78 -11.94 5.01 12.86
N VAL A 79 -10.68 4.99 13.24
CA VAL A 79 -9.70 3.93 12.93
C VAL A 79 -9.19 3.38 14.25
N SER A 80 -9.37 2.07 14.47
CA SER A 80 -8.91 1.38 15.68
C SER A 80 -7.99 0.24 15.31
N ASP A 81 -6.88 0.10 16.04
CA ASP A 81 -5.96 -1.04 15.92
C ASP A 81 -5.80 -1.77 17.26
N ASN A 82 -5.27 -2.98 17.18
CA ASN A 82 -4.83 -3.80 18.31
C ASN A 82 -3.30 -3.80 18.49
N GLY A 83 -2.60 -2.82 17.91
CA GLY A 83 -1.13 -2.76 17.89
C GLY A 83 -0.50 -2.47 19.26
N SER A 84 0.82 -2.67 19.35
CA SER A 84 1.59 -2.40 20.57
C SER A 84 1.86 -0.92 20.75
N VAL A 85 1.23 -0.24 21.73
CA VAL A 85 1.40 1.21 22.01
C VAL A 85 2.81 1.58 22.52
N ALA A 86 3.89 0.97 22.02
CA ALA A 86 5.27 1.23 22.44
C ALA A 86 5.67 2.72 22.36
N ALA A 87 4.98 3.53 21.56
CA ALA A 87 5.10 5.00 21.54
C ALA A 87 4.52 5.72 22.79
N ALA A 88 3.85 5.03 23.71
CA ALA A 88 3.33 5.60 24.96
C ALA A 88 4.20 5.27 26.19
N ARG A 89 5.42 4.73 26.00
CA ARG A 89 6.39 4.61 27.10
C ARG A 89 7.13 5.92 27.27
N ASP A 90 7.03 6.43 28.48
CA ASP A 90 7.53 7.71 29.01
C ASP A 90 9.08 7.80 29.09
N THR A 91 9.78 7.31 28.07
CA THR A 91 11.25 7.33 28.00
C THR A 91 11.69 7.78 26.62
N GLY A 92 11.86 9.09 26.45
CA GLY A 92 12.82 9.64 25.49
C GLY A 92 12.40 9.83 24.03
N GLY A 93 11.12 9.74 23.66
CA GLY A 93 10.71 10.16 22.30
C GLY A 93 9.30 9.75 21.86
N THR A 94 8.41 10.74 21.77
CA THR A 94 7.15 10.79 21.00
C THR A 94 5.93 9.99 21.50
N GLY A 95 5.25 10.53 22.51
CA GLY A 95 3.85 10.15 22.84
C GLY A 95 2.87 10.38 21.68
N LEU A 96 1.64 9.84 21.79
CA LEU A 96 0.57 10.03 20.79
C LEU A 96 0.30 11.52 20.50
N GLU A 97 0.42 12.38 21.52
CA GLU A 97 0.35 13.84 21.35
C GLU A 97 1.42 14.36 20.39
N ALA A 98 2.69 13.97 20.59
CA ALA A 98 3.79 14.43 19.73
C ALA A 98 3.60 14.02 18.27
N LEU A 99 3.06 12.82 18.02
CA LEU A 99 2.73 12.36 16.66
C LEU A 99 1.57 13.14 16.01
N LEU A 100 0.71 13.77 16.83
CA LEU A 100 -0.43 14.56 16.38
C LEU A 100 -0.12 16.06 16.29
N THR A 101 0.90 16.56 16.99
CA THR A 101 1.24 17.99 17.06
C THR A 101 2.56 18.35 16.41
N SER A 102 3.37 17.37 16.01
CA SER A 102 4.66 17.60 15.39
C SER A 102 4.94 16.60 14.28
N MET A 103 5.58 17.07 13.21
CA MET A 103 6.12 16.18 12.19
C MET A 103 7.25 15.36 12.80
N PRO A 104 7.16 14.03 12.87
CA PRO A 104 8.25 13.23 13.41
C PRO A 104 9.47 13.33 12.49
N VAL A 105 10.64 13.44 13.11
CA VAL A 105 11.93 13.58 12.42
C VAL A 105 12.47 12.23 11.93
N ALA A 106 11.87 11.12 12.35
CA ALA A 106 12.34 9.77 12.07
C ALA A 106 11.24 8.86 11.54
N ILE A 107 11.58 8.12 10.47
CA ILE A 107 10.86 6.95 9.99
C ILE A 107 11.37 5.76 10.80
N GLU A 108 10.46 4.90 11.28
CA GLU A 108 10.86 3.60 11.86
C GLU A 108 11.66 2.81 10.82
N ALA A 109 12.98 2.76 11.00
CA ALA A 109 13.89 2.08 10.08
C ALA A 109 13.94 0.57 10.36
N GLY A 110 14.17 -0.23 9.30
CA GLY A 110 14.51 -1.65 9.43
C GLY A 110 13.33 -2.62 9.36
N ARG A 111 12.17 -2.20 8.87
CA ARG A 111 11.08 -3.13 8.51
C ARG A 111 10.32 -2.67 7.26
N PRO A 112 9.80 -3.59 6.44
CA PRO A 112 8.88 -3.22 5.38
C PRO A 112 7.60 -2.62 5.94
N LEU A 113 7.24 -1.43 5.46
CA LEU A 113 5.98 -0.76 5.79
C LEU A 113 4.90 -1.08 4.75
N VAL A 114 3.65 -1.12 5.16
CA VAL A 114 2.46 -1.15 4.31
C VAL A 114 2.04 0.27 3.99
N TYR A 115 2.00 0.61 2.70
CA TYR A 115 1.49 1.87 2.20
C TYR A 115 0.04 1.72 1.74
N MET A 116 -0.87 2.35 2.49
CA MET A 116 -2.29 2.46 2.11
C MET A 116 -2.52 3.61 1.13
N GLY A 117 -1.75 4.70 1.20
CA GLY A 117 -1.80 5.88 0.33
C GLY A 117 -0.46 6.22 -0.34
N HIS A 118 -0.38 7.43 -0.90
CA HIS A 118 0.78 8.01 -1.57
C HIS A 118 1.78 8.67 -0.61
N GLY A 119 1.34 9.01 0.61
CA GLY A 119 2.16 9.63 1.64
C GLY A 119 3.41 8.82 2.03
N CYS A 120 4.48 9.54 2.38
CA CYS A 120 5.69 8.99 2.98
C CYS A 120 5.45 8.70 4.46
N ALA A 121 6.10 7.66 4.98
CA ALA A 121 6.03 7.32 6.39
C ALA A 121 6.51 8.50 7.27
N GLY A 122 5.78 8.85 8.32
CA GLY A 122 6.26 9.79 9.35
C GLY A 122 5.62 11.18 9.33
N GLY A 123 4.30 11.27 9.27
CA GLY A 123 3.56 12.55 9.39
C GLY A 123 2.05 12.43 9.28
N GLU A 124 1.54 11.21 9.09
CA GLU A 124 0.17 10.88 8.74
C GLU A 124 -0.83 11.39 9.77
N LEU A 125 -0.53 11.17 11.05
CA LEU A 125 -1.37 11.65 12.15
C LEU A 125 -1.34 13.17 12.30
N PHE A 126 -0.17 13.79 12.16
CA PHE A 126 -0.04 15.24 12.21
C PHE A 126 -0.85 15.89 11.10
N VAL A 127 -0.67 15.46 9.85
CA VAL A 127 -1.43 15.96 8.70
C VAL A 127 -2.93 15.74 8.91
N ALA A 128 -3.35 14.55 9.32
CA ALA A 128 -4.77 14.27 9.59
C ALA A 128 -5.33 15.17 10.70
N ASN A 129 -4.59 15.41 11.78
CA ASN A 129 -5.01 16.30 12.85
C ASN A 129 -5.17 17.75 12.37
N VAL A 130 -4.20 18.23 11.59
CA VAL A 130 -4.19 19.60 11.07
C VAL A 130 -5.29 19.86 10.04
N LEU A 131 -5.57 18.87 9.19
CA LEU A 131 -6.61 18.93 8.15
C LEU A 131 -8.00 18.52 8.65
N SER A 132 -8.14 18.21 9.94
CA SER A 132 -9.43 17.92 10.58
C SER A 132 -9.97 19.11 11.35
N SER A 133 -11.29 19.29 11.36
CA SER A 133 -11.96 20.27 12.22
C SER A 133 -11.78 19.91 13.70
N ARG A 134 -11.90 18.61 14.01
CA ARG A 134 -11.63 18.00 15.31
C ARG A 134 -11.05 16.60 15.16
N LEU A 135 -10.29 16.16 16.16
CA LEU A 135 -9.74 14.81 16.25
C LEU A 135 -9.72 14.36 17.71
N THR A 136 -10.13 13.11 17.96
CA THR A 136 -10.05 12.45 19.25
C THR A 136 -9.09 11.28 19.13
N ALA A 137 -8.07 11.26 19.99
CA ALA A 137 -7.07 10.21 20.03
C ALA A 137 -7.17 9.47 21.36
N GLU A 138 -7.26 8.14 21.29
CA GLU A 138 -7.33 7.25 22.44
C GLU A 138 -6.17 6.26 22.38
N ALA A 139 -5.50 6.08 23.51
CA ALA A 139 -4.48 5.07 23.73
C ALA A 139 -4.88 4.14 24.87
N ARG A 140 -4.84 2.82 24.62
CA ARG A 140 -5.01 1.77 25.63
C ARG A 140 -3.65 1.14 25.89
N CYS A 141 -3.09 1.35 27.08
CA CYS A 141 -1.77 0.81 27.45
C CYS A 141 -1.67 0.66 28.97
N GLY A 142 -1.07 -0.45 29.44
CA GLY A 142 -0.79 -0.64 30.86
C GLY A 142 -2.04 -0.62 31.75
N GLY A 143 -3.14 -1.19 31.26
CA GLY A 143 -4.40 -1.23 32.00
C GLY A 143 -5.16 0.09 32.05
N THR A 144 -4.69 1.16 31.40
CA THR A 144 -5.30 2.50 31.45
C THR A 144 -5.71 2.97 30.06
N ARG A 145 -6.88 3.61 29.97
CA ARG A 145 -7.34 4.34 28.78
C ARG A 145 -6.99 5.81 28.93
N ARG A 146 -6.27 6.38 27.96
CA ARG A 146 -6.00 7.83 27.88
C ARG A 146 -6.65 8.40 26.64
N VAL A 147 -7.34 9.53 26.78
CA VAL A 147 -8.03 10.22 25.69
C VAL A 147 -7.54 11.66 25.61
N GLN A 148 -7.33 12.16 24.40
CA GLN A 148 -6.99 13.54 24.13
C GLN A 148 -7.76 14.05 22.92
N GLU A 149 -8.22 15.29 23.01
CA GLU A 149 -8.98 15.97 21.95
C GLU A 149 -8.15 17.09 21.34
N PHE A 150 -8.33 17.27 20.04
CA PHE A 150 -7.65 18.25 19.22
C PHE A 150 -8.66 18.99 18.34
N ALA A 151 -8.40 20.27 18.10
CA ALA A 151 -9.13 21.12 17.17
C ALA A 151 -8.15 21.73 16.17
N ARG A 152 -8.31 21.43 14.89
CA ARG A 152 -7.47 21.95 13.79
C ARG A 152 -5.96 21.87 14.10
N GLY A 153 -5.48 20.71 14.55
CA GLY A 153 -4.07 20.47 14.86
C GLY A 153 -3.59 20.91 16.25
N VAL A 154 -4.46 21.43 17.12
CA VAL A 154 -4.09 21.95 18.45
C VAL A 154 -4.76 21.13 19.54
N ALA A 155 -4.00 20.70 20.55
CA ALA A 155 -4.56 20.03 21.71
C ALA A 155 -5.51 20.95 22.47
N VAL A 156 -6.74 20.50 22.70
CA VAL A 156 -7.76 21.26 23.43
C VAL A 156 -7.54 21.19 24.94
N ALA A 157 -7.01 20.05 25.41
CA ALA A 157 -6.69 19.79 26.81
C ALA A 157 -5.54 18.76 26.91
N PRO A 158 -4.87 18.66 28.07
CA PRO A 158 -3.95 17.57 28.38
C PRO A 158 -4.65 16.19 28.31
N PRO A 159 -3.92 15.10 28.05
CA PRO A 159 -4.49 13.75 28.03
C PRO A 159 -5.18 13.39 29.35
N ALA A 160 -6.45 12.99 29.28
CA ALA A 160 -7.25 12.58 30.43
C ALA A 160 -7.24 11.05 30.59
N ALA A 161 -6.98 10.56 31.80
CA ALA A 161 -7.15 9.15 32.13
C ALA A 161 -8.65 8.83 32.32
N MET A 162 -9.18 7.94 31.48
CA MET A 162 -10.61 7.61 31.43
C MET A 162 -10.94 6.29 32.16
N GLY A 163 -10.05 5.82 33.03
CA GLY A 163 -10.24 4.59 33.81
C GLY A 163 -9.55 3.36 33.22
N PRO A 164 -9.85 2.17 33.78
CA PRO A 164 -9.19 0.93 33.39
C PRO A 164 -9.61 0.45 32.00
N ALA A 165 -8.67 -0.08 31.23
CA ALA A 165 -8.93 -0.70 29.93
C ALA A 165 -8.08 -1.95 29.73
N ALA A 166 -8.70 -2.98 29.14
CA ALA A 166 -8.02 -4.21 28.77
C ALA A 166 -7.32 -4.07 27.40
N GLY A 167 -6.24 -4.84 27.22
CA GLY A 167 -5.51 -4.93 25.96
C GLY A 167 -4.61 -3.72 25.65
N SER A 168 -4.18 -3.65 24.40
CA SER A 168 -3.38 -2.55 23.84
C SER A 168 -3.94 -2.11 22.50
N GLY A 169 -3.72 -0.85 22.14
CA GLY A 169 -4.04 -0.34 20.81
C GLY A 169 -4.32 1.16 20.81
N THR A 170 -4.46 1.69 19.61
CA THR A 170 -4.81 3.10 19.38
C THR A 170 -6.17 3.20 18.71
N THR A 171 -6.96 4.19 19.09
CA THR A 171 -8.16 4.59 18.34
C THR A 171 -8.06 6.07 18.00
N VAL A 172 -8.15 6.40 16.72
CA VAL A 172 -8.17 7.78 16.24
C VAL A 172 -9.50 8.02 15.54
N THR A 173 -10.26 9.01 16.01
CA THR A 173 -11.48 9.47 15.35
C THR A 173 -11.24 10.90 14.87
N PHE A 174 -11.45 11.17 13.58
CA PHE A 174 -11.19 12.47 13.00
C PHE A 174 -12.31 12.91 12.05
N TRP A 175 -12.52 14.22 11.96
CA TRP A 175 -13.56 14.82 11.13
C TRP A 175 -12.91 15.79 10.13
N PRO A 176 -12.85 15.42 8.84
CA PRO A 176 -12.28 16.27 7.79
C PRO A 176 -12.83 17.70 7.86
N ASP A 177 -11.95 18.70 7.74
CA ASP A 177 -12.36 20.11 7.87
C ASP A 177 -13.10 20.58 6.60
N PRO A 178 -14.39 20.99 6.69
CA PRO A 178 -15.13 21.49 5.53
C PRO A 178 -14.62 22.85 5.02
N GLU A 179 -13.75 23.55 5.77
CA GLU A 179 -13.05 24.74 5.25
C GLU A 179 -11.90 24.38 4.30
N ILE A 180 -11.45 23.12 4.31
CA ILE A 180 -10.31 22.65 3.53
C ILE A 180 -10.75 21.75 2.38
N PHE A 181 -11.62 20.78 2.66
CA PHE A 181 -12.04 19.79 1.68
C PHE A 181 -13.35 20.18 0.98
N GLU A 182 -13.40 19.96 -0.33
CA GLU A 182 -14.61 20.15 -1.14
C GLU A 182 -15.74 19.18 -0.74
N THR A 183 -15.35 18.02 -0.21
CA THR A 183 -16.26 17.03 0.38
C THR A 183 -15.63 16.46 1.65
N THR A 184 -16.44 16.20 2.66
CA THR A 184 -16.03 15.51 3.88
C THR A 184 -16.56 14.08 3.95
N ARG A 185 -17.28 13.63 2.91
CA ARG A 185 -17.89 12.30 2.86
C ARG A 185 -16.99 11.33 2.11
N CYS A 186 -16.41 10.38 2.84
CA CYS A 186 -15.62 9.29 2.27
C CYS A 186 -16.53 8.29 1.53
N SER A 187 -16.03 7.76 0.41
CA SER A 187 -16.70 6.72 -0.35
C SER A 187 -16.40 5.36 0.25
N PHE A 188 -17.45 4.64 0.63
CA PHE A 188 -17.30 3.29 1.19
C PHE A 188 -16.76 2.31 0.17
N SER A 189 -17.19 2.37 -1.09
CA SER A 189 -16.74 1.43 -2.13
C SER A 189 -15.25 1.59 -2.43
N GLN A 190 -14.74 2.83 -2.42
CA GLN A 190 -13.30 3.08 -2.59
C GLN A 190 -12.47 2.54 -1.43
N LEU A 191 -12.96 2.71 -0.19
CA LEU A 191 -12.32 2.13 0.99
C LEU A 191 -12.38 0.59 0.95
N GLU A 192 -13.54 0.03 0.60
CA GLU A 192 -13.77 -1.40 0.49
C GLU A 192 -12.80 -2.07 -0.50
N GLU A 193 -12.69 -1.51 -1.71
CA GLU A 193 -11.78 -2.02 -2.74
C GLU A 193 -10.32 -1.98 -2.27
N ARG A 194 -9.90 -0.86 -1.67
CA ARG A 194 -8.53 -0.71 -1.18
C ARG A 194 -8.23 -1.65 -0.01
N PHE A 195 -9.17 -1.85 0.90
CA PHE A 195 -9.01 -2.77 2.04
C PHE A 195 -8.90 -4.21 1.57
N ARG A 196 -9.78 -4.62 0.65
CA ARG A 196 -9.72 -5.95 0.04
C ARG A 196 -8.35 -6.21 -0.58
N GLN A 197 -7.84 -5.25 -1.37
CA GLN A 197 -6.52 -5.35 -1.97
C GLN A 197 -5.41 -5.47 -0.92
N VAL A 198 -5.37 -4.60 0.09
CA VAL A 198 -4.31 -4.64 1.11
C VAL A 198 -4.37 -5.91 1.96
N ALA A 199 -5.58 -6.41 2.26
CA ALA A 199 -5.75 -7.67 2.96
C ALA A 199 -5.23 -8.87 2.15
N PHE A 200 -5.38 -8.87 0.81
CA PHE A 200 -4.76 -9.89 -0.03
C PHE A 200 -3.23 -9.84 0.01
N LEU A 201 -2.65 -8.64 0.03
CA LEU A 201 -1.19 -8.44 -0.03
C LEU A 201 -0.50 -8.71 1.32
N ASN A 202 -1.27 -8.81 2.42
CA ASN A 202 -0.78 -8.98 3.78
C ASN A 202 -1.49 -10.14 4.46
N ARG A 203 -0.93 -11.35 4.27
CA ARG A 203 -1.49 -12.60 4.80
C ARG A 203 -1.86 -12.48 6.27
N GLY A 204 -3.10 -12.85 6.58
CA GLY A 204 -3.62 -12.90 7.94
C GLY A 204 -4.01 -11.56 8.56
N LEU A 205 -3.75 -10.42 7.89
CA LEU A 205 -4.25 -9.10 8.30
C LEU A 205 -5.79 -9.09 8.26
N GLY A 206 -6.41 -8.71 9.37
CA GLY A 206 -7.85 -8.44 9.44
C GLY A 206 -8.12 -6.94 9.22
N LEU A 207 -8.94 -6.62 8.23
CA LEU A 207 -9.46 -5.26 8.02
C LEU A 207 -10.98 -5.29 8.06
N SER A 208 -11.61 -4.41 8.84
CA SER A 208 -13.07 -4.25 8.83
C SER A 208 -13.46 -2.82 8.47
N LEU A 209 -14.58 -2.68 7.75
CA LEU A 209 -15.17 -1.40 7.39
C LEU A 209 -16.65 -1.41 7.72
N THR A 210 -17.07 -0.50 8.61
CA THR A 210 -18.45 -0.31 9.03
C THR A 210 -18.92 1.08 8.64
N ASP A 211 -20.11 1.19 8.04
CA ASP A 211 -20.77 2.47 7.74
C ASP A 211 -21.98 2.64 8.66
N GLU A 212 -21.92 3.61 9.55
CA GLU A 212 -22.99 3.96 10.49
C GLU A 212 -23.74 5.23 10.06
N ARG A 213 -23.44 5.78 8.86
CA ARG A 213 -24.07 7.01 8.38
C ARG A 213 -25.56 6.80 8.10
N PRO A 214 -26.40 7.81 8.38
CA PRO A 214 -27.84 7.72 8.12
C PRO A 214 -28.12 7.64 6.61
N GLY A 215 -29.16 6.89 6.23
CA GLY A 215 -29.70 6.85 4.86
C GLY A 215 -29.35 5.63 4.00
N GLY A 216 -28.49 4.70 4.47
CA GLY A 216 -28.10 3.49 3.72
C GLY A 216 -28.24 2.16 4.47
N GLY A 217 -28.74 2.17 5.71
CA GLY A 217 -28.64 1.02 6.63
C GLY A 217 -27.20 0.82 7.14
N SER A 218 -27.04 0.21 8.31
CA SER A 218 -25.70 -0.16 8.78
C SER A 218 -25.16 -1.26 7.87
N ARG A 219 -24.03 -1.00 7.21
CA ARG A 219 -23.31 -1.99 6.39
C ARG A 219 -21.94 -2.25 7.01
N ALA A 220 -21.56 -3.51 7.07
CA ALA A 220 -20.27 -3.93 7.58
C ALA A 220 -19.67 -4.99 6.65
N VAL A 221 -18.38 -4.86 6.37
CA VAL A 221 -17.60 -5.82 5.60
C VAL A 221 -16.28 -6.08 6.32
N SER A 222 -15.78 -7.31 6.20
CA SER A 222 -14.51 -7.73 6.80
C SER A 222 -13.67 -8.50 5.80
N PHE A 223 -12.37 -8.22 5.77
CA PHE A 223 -11.40 -8.82 4.87
C PHE A 223 -10.31 -9.52 5.66
N ARG A 224 -10.07 -10.79 5.33
CA ARG A 224 -8.94 -11.57 5.83
C ARG A 224 -8.66 -12.71 4.85
N PHE A 225 -7.48 -12.70 4.24
CA PHE A 225 -7.12 -13.64 3.19
C PHE A 225 -5.84 -14.39 3.58
N PRO A 226 -5.94 -15.58 4.21
CA PRO A 226 -4.76 -16.35 4.64
C PRO A 226 -3.91 -16.87 3.48
N GLY A 227 -4.51 -17.12 2.31
CA GLY A 227 -3.84 -17.54 1.08
C GLY A 227 -3.23 -16.39 0.26
N GLY A 228 -3.35 -15.15 0.73
CA GLY A 228 -2.62 -13.99 0.22
C GLY A 228 -2.84 -13.73 -1.27
N VAL A 229 -1.75 -13.56 -2.01
CA VAL A 229 -1.82 -13.21 -3.45
C VAL A 229 -2.40 -14.34 -4.32
N ARG A 230 -2.38 -15.60 -3.84
CA ARG A 230 -3.04 -16.70 -4.56
C ARG A 230 -4.55 -16.51 -4.61
N GLU A 231 -5.16 -16.11 -3.49
CA GLU A 231 -6.59 -15.78 -3.45
C GLU A 231 -6.91 -14.52 -4.28
N CYS A 232 -5.98 -13.56 -4.33
CA CYS A 232 -6.11 -12.39 -5.20
C CYS A 232 -6.18 -12.79 -6.68
N VAL A 233 -5.25 -13.62 -7.14
CA VAL A 233 -5.22 -14.10 -8.53
C VAL A 233 -6.45 -14.97 -8.84
N ALA A 234 -6.91 -15.80 -7.89
CA ALA A 234 -8.15 -16.55 -8.06
C ALA A 234 -9.38 -15.63 -8.24
N ALA A 235 -9.49 -14.56 -7.44
CA ALA A 235 -10.56 -13.58 -7.56
C ALA A 235 -10.51 -12.85 -8.93
N LEU A 236 -9.32 -12.43 -9.38
CA LEU A 236 -9.12 -11.83 -10.70
C LEU A 236 -9.43 -12.80 -11.84
N GLY A 237 -9.09 -14.08 -11.68
CA GLY A 237 -9.44 -15.13 -12.63
C GLY A 237 -10.95 -15.30 -12.77
N ALA A 238 -11.69 -15.29 -11.66
CA ALA A 238 -13.14 -15.45 -11.64
C ALA A 238 -13.88 -14.32 -12.38
N GLU A 239 -13.40 -13.07 -12.28
CA GLU A 239 -13.93 -11.93 -13.04
C GLU A 239 -13.87 -12.14 -14.56
N THR A 240 -13.01 -13.06 -15.03
CA THR A 240 -12.71 -13.27 -16.45
C THR A 240 -13.29 -14.59 -17.00
N GLY A 241 -14.15 -15.25 -16.23
CA GLY A 241 -14.79 -16.51 -16.62
C GLY A 241 -13.90 -17.74 -16.42
N THR A 242 -12.76 -17.61 -15.74
CA THR A 242 -11.95 -18.77 -15.33
C THR A 242 -12.66 -19.47 -14.17
N ALA A 243 -12.72 -20.81 -14.20
CA ALA A 243 -13.29 -21.58 -13.09
C ALA A 243 -12.57 -21.25 -11.78
N LEU A 244 -13.32 -21.10 -10.68
CA LEU A 244 -12.84 -20.76 -9.33
C LEU A 244 -11.80 -21.77 -8.76
N GLN A 245 -11.59 -22.91 -9.43
CA GLN A 245 -10.62 -23.96 -9.09
C GLN A 245 -9.45 -24.08 -10.07
N ALA A 246 -9.13 -23.06 -10.87
CA ALA A 246 -7.88 -23.06 -11.61
C ALA A 246 -6.70 -23.22 -10.62
N ASP A 247 -5.76 -24.13 -10.93
CA ASP A 247 -4.60 -24.41 -10.07
C ASP A 247 -3.65 -23.19 -10.07
N VAL A 248 -3.94 -22.22 -9.19
CA VAL A 248 -3.17 -20.98 -9.07
C VAL A 248 -1.77 -21.32 -8.58
N ILE A 249 -0.79 -21.07 -9.43
CA ILE A 249 0.63 -21.20 -9.08
C ILE A 249 0.94 -20.05 -8.14
N GLY A 250 1.54 -20.33 -6.98
CA GLY A 250 2.03 -19.25 -6.14
C GLY A 250 3.03 -19.71 -5.11
N PHE A 251 3.94 -18.79 -4.79
CA PHE A 251 5.04 -19.01 -3.88
C PHE A 251 5.36 -17.73 -3.09
N GLU A 252 6.09 -17.91 -2.00
CA GLU A 252 6.64 -16.84 -1.18
C GLU A 252 8.10 -17.14 -0.93
N ARG A 253 8.95 -16.13 -1.00
CA ARG A 253 10.39 -16.26 -0.75
C ARG A 253 10.91 -15.01 -0.06
N GLU A 254 11.63 -15.20 1.04
CA GLU A 254 12.50 -14.16 1.59
C GLU A 254 13.84 -14.19 0.86
N ASP A 255 14.35 -13.03 0.47
CA ASP A 255 15.66 -12.93 -0.16
C ASP A 255 16.48 -11.79 0.47
N PRO A 256 17.58 -12.12 1.18
CA PRO A 256 18.41 -11.12 1.84
C PRO A 256 19.00 -10.06 0.90
N ARG A 257 19.19 -10.38 -0.39
CA ARG A 257 19.76 -9.44 -1.37
C ARG A 257 18.90 -8.20 -1.56
N MET A 258 17.58 -8.35 -1.49
CA MET A 258 16.60 -7.25 -1.58
C MET A 258 16.15 -6.73 -0.21
N ALA A 259 16.72 -7.24 0.90
CA ALA A 259 16.29 -6.94 2.27
C ALA A 259 14.75 -6.99 2.41
N GLY A 260 14.17 -8.13 2.01
CA GLY A 260 12.73 -8.24 1.90
C GLY A 260 12.19 -9.60 1.49
N THR A 261 10.88 -9.64 1.30
CA THR A 261 10.12 -10.83 0.89
C THR A 261 9.38 -10.57 -0.42
N MET A 262 9.25 -11.59 -1.26
CA MET A 262 8.38 -11.58 -2.43
C MET A 262 7.27 -12.62 -2.28
N GLU A 263 6.09 -12.27 -2.77
CA GLU A 263 4.94 -13.16 -2.90
C GLU A 263 4.41 -13.04 -4.34
N VAL A 264 4.41 -14.15 -5.07
CA VAL A 264 4.01 -14.20 -6.47
C VAL A 264 2.92 -15.23 -6.63
N ALA A 265 1.87 -14.89 -7.38
CA ALA A 265 0.92 -15.87 -7.89
C ALA A 265 0.59 -15.59 -9.34
N LEU A 266 0.28 -16.64 -10.09
CA LEU A 266 -0.08 -16.57 -11.48
C LEU A 266 -1.03 -17.71 -11.89
N LEU A 267 -1.78 -17.46 -12.96
CA LEU A 267 -2.52 -18.46 -13.71
C LEU A 267 -2.56 -18.06 -15.19
N TRP A 268 -2.58 -19.03 -16.09
CA TRP A 268 -2.99 -18.81 -17.48
C TRP A 268 -4.49 -19.02 -17.57
N SER A 269 -5.21 -17.94 -17.82
CA SER A 269 -6.68 -17.91 -17.95
C SER A 269 -7.11 -18.18 -19.39
N GLY A 270 -8.42 -18.35 -19.63
CA GLY A 270 -9.02 -18.37 -20.97
C GLY A 270 -8.89 -17.06 -21.77
N SER A 271 -8.51 -15.96 -21.12
CA SER A 271 -8.39 -14.62 -21.69
C SER A 271 -7.26 -14.50 -22.73
N HIS A 272 -7.38 -13.53 -23.64
CA HIS A 272 -6.29 -13.07 -24.51
C HIS A 272 -5.53 -11.87 -23.94
N GLN A 273 -6.04 -11.28 -22.85
CA GLN A 273 -5.43 -10.11 -22.19
C GLN A 273 -4.41 -10.55 -21.14
N GLU A 274 -3.21 -9.95 -21.18
CA GLU A 274 -2.25 -9.95 -20.07
C GLU A 274 -2.81 -9.10 -18.91
N ARG A 275 -2.75 -9.62 -17.68
CA ARG A 275 -3.15 -8.92 -16.46
C ARG A 275 -2.12 -9.16 -15.35
N ILE A 276 -0.96 -8.52 -15.46
CA ILE A 276 0.06 -8.55 -14.42
C ILE A 276 -0.11 -7.32 -13.51
N ARG A 277 -0.27 -7.54 -12.20
CA ARG A 277 -0.36 -6.48 -11.19
C ARG A 277 0.86 -6.50 -10.27
N GLY A 278 1.66 -5.44 -10.34
CA GLY A 278 2.83 -5.25 -9.48
C GLY A 278 2.51 -4.45 -8.22
N PHE A 279 3.08 -4.88 -7.09
CA PHE A 279 3.01 -4.16 -5.82
C PHE A 279 4.36 -4.13 -5.14
N ALA A 280 4.73 -2.98 -4.58
CA ALA A 280 5.82 -2.86 -3.63
C ALA A 280 5.25 -2.27 -2.34
N ASN A 281 5.42 -2.97 -1.21
CA ASN A 281 4.96 -2.51 0.10
C ASN A 281 3.45 -2.16 0.10
N SER A 282 2.62 -2.96 -0.59
CA SER A 282 1.17 -2.74 -0.82
C SER A 282 0.80 -1.50 -1.64
N ARG A 283 1.77 -0.74 -2.15
CA ARG A 283 1.57 0.30 -3.16
C ARG A 283 1.53 -0.34 -4.54
N ALA A 284 0.52 0.00 -5.32
CA ALA A 284 0.42 -0.44 -6.71
C ALA A 284 1.47 0.27 -7.57
N THR A 285 2.32 -0.50 -8.23
CA THR A 285 3.30 0.01 -9.21
C THR A 285 2.69 -0.13 -10.60
N ARG A 286 1.84 0.83 -10.97
CA ARG A 286 1.02 0.75 -12.21
C ARG A 286 1.86 0.70 -13.49
N GLN A 287 3.07 1.24 -13.46
CA GLN A 287 4.01 1.21 -14.58
C GLN A 287 4.98 0.02 -14.49
N GLY A 288 4.82 -0.86 -13.51
CA GLY A 288 5.68 -2.03 -13.30
C GLY A 288 6.94 -1.70 -12.51
N GLY A 289 8.10 -2.09 -13.02
CA GLY A 289 9.39 -1.90 -12.37
C GLY A 289 10.14 -3.21 -12.21
N THR A 290 11.24 -3.16 -11.46
CA THR A 290 12.22 -4.25 -11.39
C THR A 290 11.62 -5.60 -10.98
N HIS A 291 10.66 -5.63 -10.05
CA HIS A 291 9.93 -6.83 -9.66
C HIS A 291 9.07 -7.42 -10.79
N VAL A 292 8.36 -6.60 -11.55
CA VAL A 292 7.52 -7.05 -12.66
C VAL A 292 8.38 -7.51 -13.84
N ASP A 293 9.46 -6.78 -14.13
CA ASP A 293 10.41 -7.15 -15.19
C ASP A 293 11.10 -8.48 -14.86
N GLY A 294 11.55 -8.64 -13.60
CA GLY A 294 12.13 -9.90 -13.13
C GLY A 294 11.13 -11.06 -13.21
N PHE A 295 9.87 -10.82 -12.89
CA PHE A 295 8.82 -11.82 -13.08
C PHE A 295 8.67 -12.24 -14.55
N ARG A 296 8.58 -11.27 -15.48
CA ARG A 296 8.49 -11.55 -16.92
C ARG A 296 9.71 -12.33 -17.43
N ASP A 297 10.92 -11.90 -17.05
CA ASP A 297 12.17 -12.59 -17.40
C ASP A 297 12.18 -14.04 -16.90
N GLY A 298 11.74 -14.26 -15.65
CA GLY A 298 11.67 -15.57 -15.04
C GLY A 298 10.67 -16.49 -15.74
N VAL A 299 9.46 -16.01 -16.02
CA VAL A 299 8.43 -16.78 -16.74
C VAL A 299 8.91 -17.12 -18.15
N ALA A 300 9.43 -16.12 -18.88
CA ALA A 300 9.93 -16.32 -20.24
C ALA A 300 11.04 -17.37 -20.27
N ALA A 301 12.02 -17.30 -19.35
CA ALA A 301 13.11 -18.27 -19.28
C ALA A 301 12.62 -19.71 -19.06
N VAL A 302 11.67 -19.92 -18.13
CA VAL A 302 11.14 -21.27 -17.83
C VAL A 302 10.35 -21.84 -19.00
N VAL A 303 9.41 -21.05 -19.54
CA VAL A 303 8.56 -21.51 -20.63
C VAL A 303 9.38 -21.78 -21.89
N THR A 304 10.37 -20.92 -22.19
CA THR A 304 11.31 -21.15 -23.31
C THR A 304 12.12 -22.41 -23.12
N ALA A 305 12.69 -22.64 -21.93
CA ALA A 305 13.45 -23.86 -21.65
C ALA A 305 12.59 -25.12 -21.82
N TYR A 306 11.35 -25.07 -21.35
CA TYR A 306 10.38 -26.15 -21.49
C TYR A 306 10.00 -26.41 -22.96
N ALA A 307 9.79 -25.35 -23.74
CA ALA A 307 9.49 -25.44 -25.16
C ALA A 307 10.66 -26.04 -25.98
N ARG A 308 11.89 -25.60 -25.71
CA ARG A 308 13.11 -26.15 -26.32
C ARG A 308 13.31 -27.62 -25.98
N ALA A 309 13.06 -28.02 -24.73
CA ALA A 309 13.14 -29.42 -24.32
C ALA A 309 12.14 -30.33 -25.06
N ARG A 310 11.08 -29.74 -25.64
CA ARG A 310 10.11 -30.43 -26.51
C ARG A 310 10.39 -30.31 -28.00
N GLY A 311 11.51 -29.69 -28.38
CA GLY A 311 11.93 -29.57 -29.78
C GLY A 311 11.14 -28.54 -30.59
N LEU A 312 10.50 -27.55 -29.95
CA LEU A 312 9.84 -26.46 -30.67
C LEU A 312 10.87 -25.50 -31.29
N PRO A 313 10.80 -25.22 -32.61
CA PRO A 313 11.62 -24.20 -33.26
C PRO A 313 11.13 -22.78 -32.93
N ASP A 314 11.98 -21.77 -33.15
CA ASP A 314 11.64 -20.33 -33.11
C ASP A 314 11.00 -19.81 -31.80
N VAL A 315 11.52 -20.28 -30.66
CA VAL A 315 11.07 -19.86 -29.31
C VAL A 315 11.92 -18.71 -28.75
N GLU A 316 12.12 -17.66 -29.54
CA GLU A 316 12.97 -16.51 -29.22
C GLU A 316 12.35 -15.19 -29.69
N GLY A 317 12.79 -14.06 -29.11
CA GLY A 317 12.38 -12.71 -29.50
C GLY A 317 11.05 -12.21 -28.89
N ASP A 318 10.69 -10.97 -29.23
CA ASP A 318 9.54 -10.27 -28.62
C ASP A 318 8.20 -10.96 -28.90
N SER A 319 8.00 -11.48 -30.12
CA SER A 319 6.77 -12.20 -30.48
C SER A 319 6.55 -13.45 -29.64
N TRP A 320 7.63 -14.10 -29.19
CA TRP A 320 7.55 -15.24 -28.28
C TRP A 320 7.24 -14.79 -26.84
N ALA A 321 7.87 -13.71 -26.37
CA ALA A 321 7.59 -13.14 -25.05
C ALA A 321 6.12 -12.70 -24.92
N ASP A 322 5.60 -12.00 -25.93
CA ASP A 322 4.19 -11.57 -25.98
C ASP A 322 3.24 -12.76 -25.92
N ARG A 323 3.54 -13.86 -26.62
CA ARG A 323 2.74 -15.10 -26.60
C ARG A 323 2.74 -15.78 -25.24
N ILE A 324 3.87 -15.78 -24.54
CA ILE A 324 3.96 -16.36 -23.17
C ILE A 324 3.07 -15.59 -22.19
N CYS A 325 3.05 -14.26 -22.32
CA CYS A 325 2.27 -13.37 -21.48
C CYS A 325 0.77 -13.34 -21.83
N GLU A 326 0.39 -13.84 -23.01
CA GLU A 326 -1.00 -13.84 -23.45
C GLU A 326 -1.89 -14.68 -22.52
N GLY A 327 -2.93 -14.05 -21.96
CA GLY A 327 -3.85 -14.69 -21.01
C GLY A 327 -3.28 -14.92 -19.61
N LEU A 328 -2.06 -14.48 -19.35
CA LEU A 328 -1.42 -14.54 -18.04
C LEU A 328 -2.08 -13.54 -17.09
N THR A 329 -2.63 -14.03 -15.98
CA THR A 329 -3.08 -13.22 -14.85
C THR A 329 -2.14 -13.47 -13.69
N ALA A 330 -1.50 -12.41 -13.18
CA ALA A 330 -0.50 -12.55 -12.13
C ALA A 330 -0.51 -11.37 -11.15
N VAL A 331 -0.09 -11.65 -9.92
CA VAL A 331 0.20 -10.66 -8.88
C VAL A 331 1.65 -10.87 -8.44
N VAL A 332 2.44 -9.80 -8.49
CA VAL A 332 3.85 -9.77 -8.07
C VAL A 332 3.96 -8.75 -6.94
N SER A 333 4.06 -9.22 -5.70
CA SER A 333 4.10 -8.37 -4.51
C SER A 333 5.43 -8.50 -3.80
N VAL A 334 6.19 -7.41 -3.69
CA VAL A 334 7.43 -7.35 -2.91
C VAL A 334 7.22 -6.50 -1.65
N LYS A 335 7.87 -6.88 -0.55
CA LYS A 335 7.94 -6.13 0.71
C LYS A 335 9.41 -5.88 1.02
N LEU A 336 9.81 -4.63 0.94
CA LEU A 336 11.19 -4.17 1.03
C LEU A 336 11.35 -3.28 2.26
N GLU A 337 12.48 -3.41 2.96
CA GLU A 337 12.87 -2.44 3.99
C GLU A 337 13.12 -1.04 3.40
N ARG A 338 13.67 -0.98 2.18
CA ARG A 338 14.07 0.27 1.51
C ARG A 338 13.61 0.28 0.04
N PRO A 339 12.31 0.48 -0.22
CA PRO A 339 11.81 0.59 -1.59
C PRO A 339 12.25 1.93 -2.20
N GLU A 340 12.79 1.86 -3.41
CA GLU A 340 13.15 2.99 -4.25
C GLU A 340 12.13 3.11 -5.38
N TYR A 341 11.32 4.17 -5.34
CA TYR A 341 10.34 4.44 -6.39
C TYR A 341 10.88 5.47 -7.38
N LEU A 342 10.62 5.23 -8.66
CA LEU A 342 10.99 6.15 -9.74
C LEU A 342 9.82 7.08 -10.07
N GLY A 343 10.13 8.37 -10.20
CA GLY A 343 9.15 9.42 -10.53
C GLY A 343 8.29 9.89 -9.35
N ALA A 344 7.68 11.07 -9.50
CA ALA A 344 6.89 11.71 -8.44
C ALA A 344 5.60 10.95 -8.07
N THR A 345 5.06 10.13 -8.98
CA THR A 345 3.85 9.34 -8.76
C THR A 345 4.11 8.00 -8.08
N CYS A 346 5.39 7.61 -7.91
CA CYS A 346 5.81 6.34 -7.33
C CYS A 346 5.16 5.11 -7.99
N GLU A 347 4.95 5.15 -9.31
CA GLU A 347 4.28 4.08 -10.05
C GLU A 347 5.23 3.00 -10.59
N LEU A 348 6.53 3.16 -10.40
CA LEU A 348 7.59 2.29 -10.90
C LEU A 348 8.58 1.97 -9.78
N LEU A 349 8.92 0.69 -9.57
CA LEU A 349 9.96 0.26 -8.63
C LEU A 349 11.34 0.27 -9.30
N GLY A 350 12.34 0.83 -8.63
CA GLY A 350 13.69 1.05 -9.16
C GLY A 350 14.79 0.17 -8.56
N ASN A 351 14.55 -0.55 -7.45
CA ASN A 351 15.54 -1.42 -6.79
C ASN A 351 16.13 -2.46 -7.77
N PRO A 352 17.37 -2.33 -8.24
CA PRO A 352 17.91 -3.20 -9.30
C PRO A 352 18.02 -4.66 -8.86
N GLU A 353 18.41 -4.92 -7.62
CA GLU A 353 18.57 -6.25 -7.03
C GLU A 353 17.27 -7.07 -7.04
N VAL A 354 16.12 -6.40 -6.98
CA VAL A 354 14.80 -7.05 -6.95
C VAL A 354 14.53 -7.80 -8.25
N ARG A 355 15.00 -7.30 -9.40
CA ARG A 355 14.80 -7.94 -10.70
C ARG A 355 15.38 -9.36 -10.71
N ASP A 356 16.66 -9.47 -10.35
CA ASP A 356 17.38 -10.74 -10.37
C ASP A 356 16.80 -11.73 -9.34
N CYS A 357 16.47 -11.24 -8.14
CA CYS A 357 15.89 -12.06 -7.08
C CYS A 357 14.53 -12.64 -7.50
N VAL A 358 13.63 -11.81 -8.05
CA VAL A 358 12.31 -12.27 -8.51
C VAL A 358 12.46 -13.22 -9.69
N ALA A 359 13.30 -12.90 -10.67
CA ALA A 359 13.51 -13.77 -11.82
C ALA A 359 14.04 -15.16 -11.42
N GLU A 360 14.97 -15.22 -10.46
CA GLU A 360 15.49 -16.48 -9.91
C GLU A 360 14.41 -17.29 -9.19
N ALA A 361 13.64 -16.65 -8.31
CA ALA A 361 12.58 -17.30 -7.56
C ALA A 361 11.49 -17.86 -8.49
N VAL A 362 11.10 -17.08 -9.52
CA VAL A 362 10.14 -17.54 -10.53
C VAL A 362 10.72 -18.73 -11.29
N ARG A 363 12.00 -18.70 -11.72
CA ARG A 363 12.61 -19.81 -12.44
C ARG A 363 12.57 -21.12 -11.66
N GLU A 364 12.92 -21.03 -10.38
CA GLU A 364 12.92 -22.17 -9.46
C GLU A 364 11.50 -22.72 -9.25
N HIS A 365 10.56 -21.88 -8.82
CA HIS A 365 9.24 -22.34 -8.38
C HIS A 365 8.32 -22.70 -9.54
N LEU A 366 8.32 -21.91 -10.62
CA LEU A 366 7.54 -22.24 -11.81
C LEU A 366 8.13 -23.45 -12.54
N GLY A 367 9.47 -23.55 -12.60
CA GLY A 367 10.16 -24.69 -13.20
C GLY A 367 9.82 -25.99 -12.48
N ALA A 368 9.93 -26.01 -11.14
CA ALA A 368 9.52 -27.15 -10.32
C ALA A 368 8.04 -27.50 -10.53
N TRP A 369 7.15 -26.50 -10.51
CA TRP A 369 5.72 -26.71 -10.67
C TRP A 369 5.34 -27.32 -12.03
N LEU A 370 5.96 -26.87 -13.13
CA LEU A 370 5.75 -27.44 -14.47
C LEU A 370 6.36 -28.84 -14.61
N GLY A 371 7.50 -29.10 -13.95
CA GLY A 371 8.13 -30.42 -13.89
C GLY A 371 7.25 -31.46 -13.20
N ASP A 372 6.63 -31.09 -12.08
CA ASP A 372 5.73 -31.95 -11.30
C ASP A 372 4.37 -32.16 -11.98
N ARG A 373 3.98 -31.28 -12.93
CA ARG A 373 2.68 -31.31 -13.63
C ARG A 373 2.86 -31.30 -15.17
N PRO A 374 3.43 -32.36 -15.76
CA PRO A 374 3.73 -32.39 -17.19
C PRO A 374 2.50 -32.24 -18.10
N THR A 375 1.33 -32.72 -17.66
CA THR A 375 0.06 -32.56 -18.38
C THR A 375 -0.38 -31.10 -18.43
N TYR A 376 -0.31 -30.38 -17.32
CA TYR A 376 -0.67 -28.96 -17.29
C TYR A 376 0.34 -28.13 -18.08
N ALA A 377 1.63 -28.40 -17.89
CA ALA A 377 2.68 -27.70 -18.59
C ALA A 377 2.56 -27.87 -20.13
N ALA A 378 2.09 -29.04 -20.61
CA ALA A 378 1.69 -29.22 -22.01
C ALA A 378 0.49 -28.35 -22.41
N GLN A 379 -0.55 -28.25 -21.58
CA GLN A 379 -1.72 -27.41 -21.87
C GLN A 379 -1.36 -25.92 -21.97
N VAL A 380 -0.46 -25.42 -21.11
CA VAL A 380 0.06 -24.04 -21.19
C VAL A 380 0.78 -23.83 -22.51
N LEU A 381 1.69 -24.75 -22.88
CA LEU A 381 2.45 -24.64 -24.12
C LEU A 381 1.55 -24.70 -25.36
N ASP A 382 0.61 -25.64 -25.41
CA ASP A 382 -0.37 -25.73 -26.50
C ASP A 382 -1.25 -24.48 -26.60
N ARG A 383 -1.50 -23.79 -25.49
CA ARG A 383 -2.23 -22.52 -25.49
C ARG A 383 -1.39 -21.42 -26.14
N ILE A 384 -0.14 -21.27 -25.71
CA ILE A 384 0.82 -20.30 -26.26
C ILE A 384 0.98 -20.49 -27.78
N LEU A 385 0.96 -21.75 -28.25
CA LEU A 385 1.10 -22.08 -29.68
C LEU A 385 -0.20 -21.92 -30.50
N ARG A 386 -1.39 -22.07 -29.89
CA ARG A 386 -2.68 -22.03 -30.61
C ARG A 386 -3.08 -20.62 -31.08
N ASN A 387 -2.50 -19.57 -30.51
CA ASN A 387 -2.80 -18.18 -30.85
C ASN A 387 -1.95 -17.63 -32.02
N VAL A 388 -1.53 -18.49 -32.95
CA VAL A 388 -0.98 -18.05 -34.24
C VAL A 388 -2.14 -17.46 -35.05
N PRO A 389 -2.09 -16.17 -35.47
CA PRO A 389 -2.99 -15.69 -36.52
C PRO A 389 -2.77 -16.60 -37.72
N ARG A 390 -3.80 -17.33 -38.15
CA ARG A 390 -3.75 -17.95 -39.47
C ARG A 390 -3.83 -16.78 -40.47
N ASP A 391 -2.73 -16.56 -41.17
CA ASP A 391 -2.68 -15.68 -42.34
C ASP A 391 -3.80 -16.03 -43.34
#